data_AF-A0A935BF34-F1
#
_entry.id   AF-A0A935BF34-F1
#
_cell.length_a   1.000
_cell.length_b   1.000
_cell.length_c   1.000
_cell.angle_alpha   90.00
_cell.angle_beta   90.00
_cell.angle_gamma   90.00
#
_symmetry.space_group_name_H-M   'P 1'
#
loop_
_entity.id
_entity.type
_entity.pdbx_description
1 polymer ?
#
loop_
_entity_poly.entity_id
_entity_poly.type
_entity_poly.pdbx_seq_one_letter_code
_entity_poly.pdbx_strand_id
1 'polypeptide(L)'
;MSAFNSGGDSKYGGLTNSTITNNAGASGVAVTEMTDGPLGWKYESGTGAFLLNSTIIANTTGAGAVDLRCTIDGCTANGSNNLVESTDGVTFSSSLPITSDPQLGALANNGGFSTGATGATGTGTIRTHALAQSSPAIDNGNPTLLDGPPFSGEFDQRGKGHLRTLGAAPDIGAYEGVAPPGATVAVPTLGPMALGLLSALLGFVGWHRRKR
;
A
#
# COMPACT_ATOMS: atom_id res chain seq x y z
N MET A 1 3.38 4.28 8.80
CA MET A 1 4.68 4.82 8.35
C MET A 1 5.73 4.27 9.31
N SER A 2 6.41 3.19 8.93
CA SER A 2 7.49 2.62 9.75
C SER A 2 8.67 3.59 9.71
N ALA A 3 9.08 4.09 10.88
CA ALA A 3 10.33 4.85 11.01
C ALA A 3 11.47 3.85 11.27
N PHE A 4 12.44 3.77 10.35
CA PHE A 4 13.60 2.90 10.50
C PHE A 4 14.72 3.62 11.26
N ASN A 5 15.17 3.02 12.36
CA ASN A 5 16.25 3.54 13.21
C ASN A 5 17.62 3.17 12.59
N SER A 6 18.31 4.16 12.04
CA SER A 6 19.65 4.02 11.46
C SER A 6 20.73 4.06 12.55
N GLY A 7 20.87 2.99 13.32
CA GLY A 7 21.95 2.81 14.27
C GLY A 7 23.11 2.02 13.68
N GLY A 8 24.10 2.72 13.11
CA GLY A 8 25.55 2.45 13.12
C GLY A 8 26.18 1.11 12.67
N ASP A 9 25.46 0.01 12.58
CA ASP A 9 25.99 -1.29 12.14
C ASP A 9 25.30 -1.72 10.84
N SER A 10 26.07 -2.30 9.91
CA SER A 10 25.65 -2.81 8.61
C SER A 10 24.48 -3.81 8.72
N LYS A 11 23.25 -3.29 8.80
CA LYS A 11 22.03 -4.09 8.86
C LYS A 11 21.34 -4.00 7.52
N TYR A 12 21.26 -5.14 6.85
CA TYR A 12 20.41 -5.34 5.68
C TYR A 12 19.00 -4.81 6.00
N GLY A 13 18.60 -3.71 5.35
CA GLY A 13 17.25 -3.16 5.49
C GLY A 13 16.28 -4.08 4.74
N GLY A 14 15.43 -4.79 5.47
CA GLY A 14 14.41 -5.66 4.89
C GLY A 14 13.02 -5.03 4.97
N LEU A 15 12.23 -5.21 3.91
CA LEU A 15 10.80 -4.93 3.92
C LEU A 15 10.05 -6.26 3.98
N THR A 16 9.20 -6.36 5.00
CA THR A 16 8.34 -7.52 5.23
C THR A 16 6.93 -7.01 5.46
N ASN A 17 5.92 -7.61 4.82
CA ASN A 17 4.50 -7.27 5.03
C ASN A 17 4.25 -5.75 4.94
N SER A 18 4.80 -5.14 3.90
CA SER A 18 4.86 -3.69 3.75
C SER A 18 4.19 -3.24 2.46
N THR A 19 3.57 -2.06 2.49
CA THR A 19 3.02 -1.42 1.30
C THR A 19 3.68 -0.05 1.14
N ILE A 20 4.40 0.12 0.04
CA ILE A 20 5.05 1.35 -0.37
C ILE A 20 4.34 1.80 -1.65
N THR A 21 3.66 2.94 -1.62
CA THR A 21 2.89 3.39 -2.79
C THR A 21 2.75 4.89 -2.90
N ASN A 22 2.38 5.37 -4.09
CA ASN A 22 2.18 6.79 -4.41
C ASN A 22 3.44 7.63 -4.15
N ASN A 23 4.62 7.05 -4.39
CA ASN A 23 5.86 7.80 -4.28
C ASN A 23 6.01 8.70 -5.50
N ALA A 24 6.29 9.98 -5.26
CA ALA A 24 6.54 10.98 -6.28
C ALA A 24 7.90 11.63 -5.99
N GLY A 25 8.86 11.48 -6.89
CA GLY A 25 10.19 12.06 -6.75
C GLY A 25 10.77 12.46 -8.10
N ALA A 26 11.72 13.39 -8.13
CA ALA A 26 12.37 13.86 -9.37
C ALA A 26 13.11 12.74 -10.13
N SER A 27 13.54 11.70 -9.41
CA SER A 27 14.14 10.48 -10.00
C SER A 27 13.13 9.33 -10.17
N GLY A 28 11.89 9.49 -9.67
CA GLY A 28 10.78 8.55 -9.87
C GLY A 28 10.97 7.17 -9.25
N VAL A 29 11.74 7.01 -8.16
CA VAL A 29 11.99 5.68 -7.58
C VAL A 29 11.41 5.58 -6.17
N ALA A 30 10.58 4.56 -5.91
CA ALA A 30 10.01 4.31 -4.58
C ALA A 30 11.00 3.69 -3.60
N VAL A 31 11.85 2.77 -4.08
CA VAL A 31 12.97 2.21 -3.31
C VAL A 31 14.23 2.29 -4.17
N THR A 32 15.14 3.19 -3.80
CA THR A 32 16.46 3.33 -4.42
C THR A 32 17.52 2.87 -3.43
N GLU A 33 18.37 1.94 -3.84
CA GLU A 33 19.67 1.79 -3.19
C GLU A 33 20.54 2.99 -3.60
N MET A 34 20.88 3.85 -2.63
CA MET A 34 21.72 5.02 -2.89
C MET A 34 23.20 4.67 -2.73
N THR A 35 23.99 5.02 -3.73
CA THR A 35 25.43 5.26 -3.57
C THR A 35 25.62 6.48 -2.66
N ASP A 36 26.54 6.36 -1.69
CA ASP A 36 26.96 7.36 -0.69
C ASP A 36 26.39 8.79 -0.84
N GLY A 37 25.23 9.02 -0.24
CA GLY A 37 24.62 10.34 -0.11
C GLY A 37 24.13 10.58 1.33
N PRO A 38 24.13 11.83 1.83
CA PRO A 38 23.88 12.12 3.25
C PRO A 38 22.45 11.88 3.75
N LEU A 39 21.52 11.39 2.91
CA LEU A 39 20.08 11.30 3.22
C LEU A 39 19.40 9.97 2.82
N GLY A 40 20.14 8.90 2.53
CA GLY A 40 19.56 7.65 2.02
C GLY A 40 20.26 6.39 2.55
N TRP A 41 19.56 5.26 2.42
CA TRP A 41 19.93 3.94 2.96
C TRP A 41 21.35 3.56 2.52
N LYS A 42 22.27 3.40 3.47
CA LYS A 42 23.67 3.05 3.19
C LYS A 42 23.85 1.53 3.14
N TYR A 43 24.39 1.02 2.04
CA TYR A 43 25.00 -0.30 1.94
C TYR A 43 26.51 -0.13 1.70
N GLU A 44 27.34 -0.80 2.50
CA GLU A 44 28.81 -0.66 2.45
C GLU A 44 29.54 -1.84 1.79
N SER A 45 28.87 -2.77 1.09
CA SER A 45 29.57 -3.90 0.48
C SER A 45 29.04 -4.30 -0.89
N GLY A 46 29.71 -3.84 -1.95
CA GLY A 46 30.03 -4.48 -3.25
C GLY A 46 29.00 -5.24 -4.11
N THR A 47 27.92 -5.75 -3.53
CA THR A 47 26.80 -6.46 -4.17
C THR A 47 25.57 -6.14 -3.32
N GLY A 48 24.72 -5.21 -3.78
CA GLY A 48 23.52 -4.79 -3.06
C GLY A 48 22.51 -5.93 -2.99
N ALA A 49 22.36 -6.53 -1.82
CA ALA A 49 21.34 -7.54 -1.57
C ALA A 49 20.35 -7.00 -0.55
N PHE A 50 19.07 -6.86 -0.89
CA PHE A 50 18.04 -6.40 0.05
C PHE A 50 16.91 -7.42 0.14
N LEU A 51 16.22 -7.46 1.29
CA LEU A 51 15.17 -8.44 1.56
C LEU A 51 13.80 -7.80 1.28
N LEU A 52 13.04 -8.37 0.35
CA LEU A 52 11.63 -8.08 0.12
C LEU A 52 10.82 -9.37 0.34
N ASN A 53 9.87 -9.33 1.27
CA ASN A 53 9.03 -10.48 1.57
C ASN A 53 7.58 -10.01 1.76
N SER A 54 6.62 -10.60 1.04
CA SER A 54 5.20 -10.20 1.15
C SER A 54 5.01 -8.68 1.05
N THR A 55 5.72 -8.01 0.15
CA THR A 55 5.76 -6.54 0.07
C THR A 55 5.18 -6.04 -1.25
N ILE A 56 4.37 -4.99 -1.16
CA ILE A 56 3.84 -4.22 -2.30
C ILE A 56 4.71 -2.97 -2.49
N ILE A 57 5.21 -2.75 -3.72
CA ILE A 57 5.82 -1.48 -4.14
C ILE A 57 5.18 -1.08 -5.48
N ALA A 58 4.42 0.01 -5.49
CA ALA A 58 3.49 0.31 -6.58
C ALA A 58 3.13 1.80 -6.71
N ASN A 59 2.52 2.19 -7.83
CA ASN A 59 2.05 3.54 -8.14
C ASN A 59 3.14 4.61 -7.97
N THR A 60 4.38 4.29 -8.33
CA THR A 60 5.44 5.30 -8.38
C THR A 60 5.24 6.20 -9.58
N THR A 61 5.30 7.52 -9.37
CA THR A 61 5.02 8.52 -10.41
C THR A 61 6.20 9.48 -10.59
N GLY A 62 6.34 10.03 -11.80
CA GLY A 62 7.45 10.91 -12.19
C GLY A 62 8.09 10.52 -13.53
N ALA A 63 8.98 11.35 -14.04
CA ALA A 63 9.73 11.03 -15.26
C ALA A 63 10.73 9.89 -14.98
N GLY A 64 10.69 8.84 -15.80
CA GLY A 64 11.53 7.65 -15.59
C GLY A 64 11.17 6.85 -14.33
N ALA A 65 9.91 6.96 -13.88
CA ALA A 65 9.48 6.32 -12.65
C ALA A 65 9.44 4.80 -12.75
N VAL A 66 9.98 4.15 -11.72
CA VAL A 66 9.98 2.71 -11.50
C VAL A 66 9.81 2.44 -10.01
N ASP A 67 9.10 1.39 -9.65
CA ASP A 67 8.83 1.09 -8.24
C ASP A 67 10.09 0.66 -7.51
N LEU A 68 10.95 -0.11 -8.18
CA LEU A 68 12.17 -0.61 -7.59
C LEU A 68 13.33 -0.44 -8.56
N ARG A 69 14.31 0.40 -8.21
CA ARG A 69 15.52 0.60 -9.01
C ARG A 69 16.76 0.22 -8.24
N CYS A 70 17.66 -0.46 -8.93
CA CYS A 70 19.05 -0.57 -8.52
C CYS A 70 19.97 -0.03 -9.61
N THR A 71 20.96 0.75 -9.19
CA THR A 71 21.90 1.46 -10.10
C THR A 71 23.29 0.84 -10.11
N ILE A 72 23.51 -0.17 -9.28
CA ILE A 72 24.75 -0.95 -9.23
C ILE A 72 24.54 -2.30 -9.92
N ASP A 73 25.57 -2.78 -10.61
CA ASP A 73 25.54 -4.09 -11.25
C ASP A 73 25.45 -5.22 -10.19
N GLY A 74 24.67 -6.27 -10.49
CA GLY A 74 24.56 -7.45 -9.63
C GLY A 74 23.63 -7.30 -8.42
N CYS A 75 22.81 -6.26 -8.41
CA CYS A 75 21.84 -6.02 -7.33
C CYS A 75 20.75 -7.08 -7.28
N THR A 76 20.51 -7.62 -6.08
CA THR A 76 19.63 -8.76 -5.87
C THR A 76 18.57 -8.48 -4.79
N ALA A 77 17.30 -8.58 -5.15
CA ALA A 77 16.20 -8.66 -4.21
C ALA A 77 16.03 -10.12 -3.77
N ASN A 78 16.27 -10.38 -2.48
CA ASN A 78 16.03 -11.67 -1.84
C ASN A 78 14.62 -11.69 -1.21
N GLY A 79 13.99 -12.86 -1.17
CA GLY A 79 12.67 -13.07 -0.58
C GLY A 79 11.56 -13.26 -1.62
N SER A 80 10.38 -13.61 -1.16
CA SER A 80 9.30 -14.14 -2.00
C SER A 80 7.98 -13.42 -1.80
N ASN A 81 7.03 -13.72 -2.68
CA ASN A 81 5.65 -13.25 -2.58
C ASN A 81 5.54 -11.72 -2.60
N ASN A 82 6.32 -11.07 -3.46
CA ASN A 82 6.27 -9.63 -3.62
C ASN A 82 5.37 -9.23 -4.79
N LEU A 83 4.84 -8.02 -4.73
CA LEU A 83 4.16 -7.38 -5.85
C LEU A 83 4.87 -6.05 -6.13
N VAL A 84 5.46 -5.95 -7.30
CA VAL A 84 6.22 -4.78 -7.73
C VAL A 84 5.84 -4.51 -9.19
N GLU A 85 5.16 -3.39 -9.48
CA GLU A 85 4.61 -3.16 -10.82
C GLU A 85 5.73 -2.93 -11.86
N SER A 86 6.82 -2.29 -11.45
CA SER A 86 7.96 -1.99 -12.32
C SER A 86 9.30 -2.07 -11.61
N THR A 87 10.28 -2.68 -12.27
CA THR A 87 11.65 -2.81 -11.74
C THR A 87 12.69 -2.38 -12.78
N ASP A 88 13.86 -1.93 -12.31
CA ASP A 88 14.98 -1.51 -13.13
C ASP A 88 16.31 -1.88 -12.47
N GLY A 89 17.15 -2.67 -13.15
CA GLY A 89 18.45 -3.09 -12.62
C GLY A 89 18.41 -4.04 -11.42
N VAL A 90 17.27 -4.66 -11.10
CA VAL A 90 17.10 -5.55 -9.94
C VAL A 90 16.89 -6.99 -10.39
N THR A 91 17.68 -7.92 -9.85
CA THR A 91 17.49 -9.36 -10.04
C THR A 91 16.78 -9.95 -8.82
N PHE A 92 15.80 -10.84 -9.00
CA PHE A 92 15.16 -11.56 -7.88
C PHE A 92 15.75 -12.96 -7.76
N SER A 93 16.25 -13.32 -6.58
CA SER A 93 16.97 -14.60 -6.37
C SER A 93 16.07 -15.79 -6.06
N SER A 94 14.88 -15.56 -5.50
CA SER A 94 13.97 -16.62 -5.03
C SER A 94 12.74 -16.79 -5.93
N SER A 95 11.92 -15.74 -6.06
CA SER A 95 10.74 -15.76 -6.93
C SER A 95 10.57 -14.40 -7.60
N LEU A 96 10.10 -14.40 -8.84
CA LEU A 96 9.70 -13.16 -9.50
C LEU A 96 8.52 -12.52 -8.76
N PRO A 97 8.45 -11.17 -8.70
CA PRO A 97 7.30 -10.48 -8.16
C PRO A 97 6.11 -10.61 -9.11
N ILE A 98 4.90 -10.43 -8.56
CA ILE A 98 3.72 -10.12 -9.36
C ILE A 98 3.88 -8.70 -9.91
N THR A 99 3.64 -8.50 -11.21
CA THR A 99 3.88 -7.24 -11.94
C THR A 99 2.59 -6.57 -12.44
N SER A 100 1.52 -6.65 -11.66
CA SER A 100 0.21 -6.09 -11.98
C SER A 100 -0.27 -5.10 -10.92
N ASP A 101 -1.21 -4.22 -11.27
CA ASP A 101 -1.82 -3.26 -10.35
C ASP A 101 -2.29 -3.95 -9.05
N PRO A 102 -1.78 -3.54 -7.87
CA PRO A 102 -2.21 -4.10 -6.59
C PRO A 102 -3.65 -3.76 -6.21
N GLN A 103 -4.32 -2.86 -6.95
CA GLN A 103 -5.68 -2.38 -6.70
C GLN A 103 -5.87 -1.90 -5.27
N LEU A 104 -4.99 -0.98 -4.86
CA LEU A 104 -5.01 -0.38 -3.52
C LEU A 104 -6.15 0.65 -3.40
N GLY A 105 -6.92 0.53 -2.32
CA GLY A 105 -7.80 1.59 -1.86
C GLY A 105 -7.03 2.80 -1.33
N ALA A 106 -7.76 3.91 -1.10
CA ALA A 106 -7.18 5.12 -0.53
C ALA A 106 -6.60 4.88 0.87
N LEU A 107 -5.58 5.67 1.25
CA LEU A 107 -5.01 5.64 2.60
C LEU A 107 -6.05 6.12 3.63
N ALA A 108 -6.66 5.19 4.34
CA ALA A 108 -7.79 5.44 5.23
C ALA A 108 -7.63 4.74 6.59
N ASN A 109 -8.46 5.14 7.56
CA ASN A 109 -8.59 4.39 8.82
C ASN A 109 -9.41 3.12 8.56
N ASN A 110 -8.74 1.99 8.40
CA ASN A 110 -9.38 0.68 8.20
C ASN A 110 -9.51 -0.11 9.51
N GLY A 111 -9.70 0.60 10.63
CA GLY A 111 -9.94 0.02 11.95
C GLY A 111 -8.70 -0.22 12.80
N GLY A 112 -7.51 0.19 12.35
CA GLY A 112 -6.26 0.02 13.09
C GLY A 112 -6.05 1.07 14.17
N PHE A 113 -5.56 0.64 15.33
CA PHE A 113 -5.29 1.52 16.46
C PHE A 113 -4.05 1.06 17.25
N SER A 114 -3.11 1.97 17.44
CA SER A 114 -1.92 1.74 18.27
C SER A 114 -2.12 2.36 19.65
N THR A 115 -1.92 1.57 20.70
CA THR A 115 -1.95 2.01 22.10
C THR A 115 -0.58 2.51 22.54
N GLY A 116 -0.56 3.61 23.29
CA GLY A 116 0.64 4.13 23.97
C GLY A 116 0.32 5.45 24.67
N ALA A 117 1.34 6.08 25.27
CA ALA A 117 1.14 7.36 25.95
C ALA A 117 0.63 8.43 24.98
N THR A 118 -0.41 9.17 25.37
CA THR A 118 -0.94 10.29 24.58
C THR A 118 0.19 11.24 24.18
N GLY A 119 0.34 11.49 22.89
CA GLY A 119 1.40 12.36 22.35
C GLY A 119 2.72 11.65 22.03
N ALA A 120 2.87 10.36 22.35
CA ALA A 120 3.99 9.58 21.86
C ALA A 120 3.84 9.30 20.36
N THR A 121 4.93 9.44 19.61
CA THR A 121 5.01 9.02 18.21
C THR A 121 4.56 7.56 18.07
N GLY A 122 3.68 7.31 17.09
CA GLY A 122 3.15 5.97 16.83
C GLY A 122 1.92 5.58 17.63
N THR A 123 1.29 6.51 18.37
CA THR A 123 0.01 6.29 19.07
C THR A 123 -1.17 6.86 18.29
N GLY A 124 -2.31 6.18 18.35
CA GLY A 124 -3.55 6.59 17.67
C GLY A 124 -3.90 5.74 16.45
N THR A 125 -4.77 6.29 15.60
CA THR A 125 -5.31 5.60 14.43
C THR A 125 -4.23 5.28 13.39
N ILE A 126 -4.17 4.01 13.00
CA ILE A 126 -3.28 3.54 11.94
C ILE A 126 -4.05 3.58 10.62
N ARG A 127 -3.49 4.29 9.64
CA ARG A 127 -4.02 4.31 8.27
C ARG A 127 -3.27 3.30 7.40
N THR A 128 -4.01 2.56 6.59
CA THR A 128 -3.50 1.55 5.66
C THR A 128 -4.16 1.69 4.29
N HIS A 129 -3.56 1.08 3.28
CA HIS A 129 -4.18 0.87 1.98
C HIS A 129 -4.88 -0.49 2.01
N ALA A 130 -6.21 -0.50 1.99
CA ALA A 130 -6.96 -1.74 1.90
C ALA A 130 -6.94 -2.29 0.46
N LEU A 131 -7.04 -3.61 0.29
CA LEU A 131 -7.06 -4.23 -1.04
C LEU A 131 -8.48 -4.18 -1.64
N ALA A 132 -8.60 -3.96 -2.95
CA ALA A 132 -9.84 -4.20 -3.67
C ALA A 132 -10.11 -5.70 -3.82
N GLN A 133 -11.37 -6.09 -4.04
CA GLN A 133 -11.79 -7.50 -4.05
C GLN A 133 -11.08 -8.36 -5.11
N SER A 134 -10.68 -7.77 -6.23
CA SER A 134 -9.97 -8.43 -7.32
C SER A 134 -8.45 -8.27 -7.24
N SER A 135 -7.92 -7.79 -6.11
CA SER A 135 -6.50 -7.50 -5.99
C SER A 135 -5.67 -8.80 -6.14
N PRO A 136 -4.60 -8.78 -6.95
CA PRO A 136 -3.68 -9.91 -7.08
C PRO A 136 -2.84 -10.14 -5.81
N ALA A 137 -2.89 -9.22 -4.84
CA ALA A 137 -2.21 -9.39 -3.55
C ALA A 137 -2.97 -10.35 -2.61
N ILE A 138 -4.26 -10.59 -2.84
CA ILE A 138 -5.09 -11.43 -1.95
C ILE A 138 -4.61 -12.87 -2.01
N ASP A 139 -4.46 -13.52 -0.85
CA ASP A 139 -4.04 -14.92 -0.68
C ASP A 139 -2.71 -15.28 -1.38
N ASN A 140 -1.84 -14.30 -1.63
CA ASN A 140 -0.57 -14.49 -2.36
C ASN A 140 0.68 -14.14 -1.55
N GLY A 141 0.54 -13.81 -0.27
CA GLY A 141 1.63 -13.58 0.67
C GLY A 141 2.31 -14.87 1.15
N ASN A 142 3.52 -14.72 1.70
CA ASN A 142 4.31 -15.82 2.23
C ASN A 142 3.77 -16.28 3.61
N PRO A 143 3.26 -17.51 3.74
CA PRO A 143 2.71 -18.04 4.99
C PRO A 143 3.77 -18.34 6.06
N THR A 144 5.05 -18.46 5.70
CA THR A 144 6.11 -18.77 6.66
C THR A 144 6.59 -17.55 7.45
N LEU A 145 6.11 -16.36 7.10
CA LEU A 145 6.46 -15.10 7.79
C LEU A 145 5.60 -14.85 9.03
N LEU A 146 4.67 -15.75 9.36
CA LEU A 146 3.83 -15.66 10.55
C LEU A 146 4.62 -16.00 11.84
N ASP A 147 5.69 -16.80 11.69
CA ASP A 147 6.49 -17.34 12.79
C ASP A 147 7.91 -16.75 12.81
N GLY A 148 8.10 -15.47 13.20
CA GLY A 148 9.45 -14.93 13.36
C GLY A 148 9.59 -13.52 13.94
N PRO A 149 10.50 -13.28 14.90
CA PRO A 149 10.76 -11.92 15.38
C PRO A 149 11.29 -11.00 14.25
N PRO A 150 10.97 -9.69 14.27
CA PRO A 150 10.28 -8.96 15.33
C PRO A 150 8.74 -8.96 15.22
N PHE A 151 8.16 -9.65 14.24
CA PHE A 151 6.72 -9.64 13.99
C PHE A 151 6.16 -11.01 14.36
N SER A 152 5.54 -11.15 15.54
CA SER A 152 4.59 -12.23 15.73
C SER A 152 3.47 -11.98 14.71
N GLY A 153 3.53 -12.63 13.55
CA GLY A 153 2.70 -12.35 12.38
C GLY A 153 1.26 -12.79 12.58
N GLU A 154 0.74 -12.70 13.80
CA GLU A 154 -0.64 -12.95 14.15
C GLU A 154 -1.56 -11.84 13.59
N PHE A 155 -1.05 -10.61 13.50
CA PHE A 155 -1.82 -9.43 13.06
C PHE A 155 -1.16 -8.67 11.90
N ASP A 156 -1.97 -8.00 11.08
CA ASP A 156 -1.48 -7.07 10.06
C ASP A 156 -1.06 -5.70 10.67
N GLN A 157 -0.69 -4.72 9.85
CA GLN A 157 -0.20 -3.42 10.35
C GLN A 157 -1.23 -2.62 11.17
N ARG A 158 -2.51 -2.99 11.15
CA ARG A 158 -3.56 -2.37 11.99
C ARG A 158 -3.46 -2.80 13.45
N GLY A 159 -2.75 -3.89 13.74
CA GLY A 159 -2.50 -4.41 15.08
C GLY A 159 -3.58 -5.36 15.58
N LYS A 160 -3.61 -5.58 16.91
CA LYS A 160 -4.46 -6.59 17.56
C LYS A 160 -5.93 -6.49 17.13
N GLY A 161 -6.51 -7.64 16.77
CA GLY A 161 -7.88 -7.74 16.27
C GLY A 161 -8.00 -7.79 14.74
N HIS A 162 -6.89 -7.56 14.03
CA HIS A 162 -6.81 -7.67 12.57
C HIS A 162 -5.84 -8.78 12.21
N LEU A 163 -6.35 -10.01 12.08
CA LEU A 163 -5.51 -11.18 11.80
C LEU A 163 -4.72 -11.01 10.50
N ARG A 164 -3.51 -11.56 10.46
CA ARG A 164 -2.65 -11.52 9.28
C ARG A 164 -3.02 -12.52 8.19
N THR A 165 -3.88 -13.48 8.50
CA THR A 165 -4.35 -14.51 7.57
C THR A 165 -5.85 -14.69 7.77
N LEU A 166 -6.65 -14.31 6.77
CA LEU A 166 -8.11 -14.52 6.76
C LEU A 166 -8.57 -15.55 5.72
N GLY A 167 -7.73 -15.87 4.73
CA GLY A 167 -8.03 -16.79 3.63
C GLY A 167 -7.10 -18.01 3.57
N ALA A 168 -6.77 -18.41 2.35
CA ALA A 168 -5.90 -19.55 2.06
C ALA A 168 -4.43 -19.27 2.40
N ALA A 169 -4.01 -18.01 2.32
CA ALA A 169 -2.68 -17.52 2.69
C ALA A 169 -2.80 -16.07 3.19
N PRO A 170 -1.78 -15.51 3.87
CA PRO A 170 -1.76 -14.07 4.11
C PRO A 170 -1.74 -13.30 2.78
N ASP A 171 -2.27 -12.09 2.75
CA ASP A 171 -2.19 -11.22 1.57
C ASP A 171 -0.78 -10.62 1.41
N ILE A 172 -0.40 -10.15 0.23
CA ILE A 172 0.84 -9.37 0.06
C ILE A 172 0.61 -7.95 0.63
N GLY A 173 1.56 -7.45 1.42
CA GLY A 173 1.57 -6.06 1.89
C GLY A 173 1.20 -5.86 3.35
N ALA A 174 0.75 -4.65 3.66
CA ALA A 174 0.51 -4.15 5.01
C ALA A 174 -0.87 -4.49 5.61
N TYR A 175 -1.82 -4.90 4.76
CA TYR A 175 -3.24 -5.04 5.09
C TYR A 175 -3.73 -6.42 4.69
N GLU A 176 -4.51 -7.04 5.57
CA GLU A 176 -5.19 -8.31 5.31
C GLU A 176 -6.67 -8.10 4.98
N GLY A 177 -7.10 -8.76 3.91
CA GLY A 177 -8.45 -8.83 3.40
C GLY A 177 -8.81 -7.73 2.41
N VAL A 178 -10.10 -7.63 2.15
CA VAL A 178 -10.66 -6.61 1.25
C VAL A 178 -11.11 -5.41 2.07
N ALA A 179 -11.05 -4.21 1.48
CA ALA A 179 -11.76 -3.06 2.02
C ALA A 179 -13.24 -3.44 2.22
N PRO A 180 -13.84 -3.18 3.39
CA PRO A 180 -15.29 -3.25 3.51
C PRO A 180 -15.91 -2.42 2.38
N PRO A 181 -17.02 -2.86 1.76
CA PRO A 181 -17.73 -2.02 0.81
C PRO A 181 -17.90 -0.65 1.43
N GLY A 182 -17.44 0.40 0.75
CA GLY A 182 -17.55 1.76 1.25
C GLY A 182 -18.99 1.97 1.70
N ALA A 183 -19.18 2.45 2.93
CA ALA A 183 -20.52 2.66 3.47
C ALA A 183 -21.35 3.38 2.40
N THR A 184 -22.50 2.81 2.04
CA THR A 184 -23.38 3.44 1.05
C THR A 184 -23.80 4.77 1.62
N VAL A 185 -23.15 5.84 1.16
CA VAL A 185 -23.55 7.19 1.51
C VAL A 185 -24.93 7.35 0.92
N ALA A 186 -25.95 7.42 1.78
CA ALA A 186 -27.30 7.69 1.35
C ALA A 186 -27.26 8.98 0.52
N VAL A 187 -27.39 8.85 -0.80
CA VAL A 187 -27.55 10.02 -1.66
C VAL A 187 -28.80 10.70 -1.15
N PRO A 188 -28.76 11.99 -0.78
CA PRO A 188 -29.96 12.69 -0.35
C PRO A 188 -30.98 12.61 -1.49
N THR A 189 -31.95 11.71 -1.36
CA THR A 189 -33.06 11.66 -2.29
C THR A 189 -33.94 12.83 -1.96
N LEU A 190 -34.28 13.63 -2.97
CA LEU A 190 -35.35 14.61 -2.83
C LEU A 190 -36.58 13.88 -2.31
N GLY A 191 -37.14 14.35 -1.19
CA GLY A 191 -38.39 13.79 -0.68
C GLY A 191 -39.49 13.86 -1.75
N PRO A 192 -40.54 13.04 -1.67
CA PRO A 192 -41.58 12.97 -2.69
C PRO A 192 -42.15 14.34 -3.09
N MET A 193 -42.29 15.24 -2.12
CA MET A 193 -42.72 16.63 -2.33
C MET A 193 -41.74 17.46 -3.16
N ALA A 194 -40.43 17.32 -2.90
CA ALA A 194 -39.41 18.06 -3.63
C ALA A 194 -39.26 17.53 -5.07
N LEU A 195 -39.42 16.22 -5.27
CA LEU A 195 -39.55 15.63 -6.61
C LEU A 195 -40.81 16.14 -7.33
N GLY A 196 -41.95 16.21 -6.63
CA GLY A 196 -43.20 16.76 -7.17
C GLY A 196 -43.06 18.22 -7.60
N LEU A 197 -42.45 19.06 -6.75
CA LEU A 197 -42.18 20.47 -7.06
C LEU A 197 -41.22 20.62 -8.24
N LEU A 198 -40.14 19.84 -8.28
CA LEU A 198 -39.20 19.86 -9.39
C LEU A 198 -39.89 19.45 -10.71
N SER A 199 -40.75 18.43 -10.66
CA SER A 199 -41.53 17.96 -11.81
C SER A 199 -42.50 19.04 -12.32
N ALA A 200 -43.21 19.70 -11.40
CA ALA A 200 -44.11 20.80 -11.73
C ALA A 200 -43.37 21.99 -12.34
N LEU A 201 -42.20 22.33 -11.79
CA LEU A 201 -41.36 23.42 -12.29
C LEU A 201 -40.87 23.13 -13.72
N LEU A 202 -40.40 21.91 -13.97
CA LEU A 202 -39.97 21.47 -15.30
C LEU A 202 -41.13 21.46 -16.30
N GLY A 203 -42.32 20.99 -15.88
CA GLY A 203 -43.53 21.04 -16.70
C GLY A 203 -43.96 22.47 -17.06
N PHE A 204 -43.88 23.39 -16.10
CA PHE A 204 -44.21 24.80 -16.33
C PHE A 204 -43.22 25.49 -17.29
N VAL A 205 -41.92 25.26 -17.12
CA VAL A 205 -40.88 25.79 -18.04
C VAL A 205 -41.06 25.23 -19.45
N GLY A 206 -41.33 23.92 -19.57
CA GLY A 206 -41.61 23.27 -20.85
C GLY A 206 -42.84 23.86 -21.55
N TRP A 207 -43.91 24.14 -20.79
CA TRP A 207 -45.12 24.76 -21.33
C TRP A 207 -44.86 26.18 -21.84
N HIS A 208 -44.10 26.97 -21.09
CA HIS A 208 -43.77 28.35 -21.49
C HIS A 208 -42.90 28.42 -22.75
N ARG A 209 -41.99 27.48 -22.94
CA ARG A 209 -41.16 27.40 -24.15
C ARG A 209 -41.95 27.02 -25.40
N ARG A 210 -43.04 26.27 -25.26
CA ARG A 210 -43.89 25.83 -26.39
C ARG A 210 -44.86 26.90 -26.91
N LYS A 211 -45.08 27.94 -26.12
CA LYS A 211 -45.98 29.06 -26.44
C LYS A 211 -45.26 30.28 -27.05
N ARG A 212 -43.94 30.22 -27.18
CA ARG A 212 -43.14 31.16 -27.98
C ARG A 212 -42.84 30.53 -29.32
#